data_AF-A0A2V6AVK1-F1
#
_entry.id   AF-A0A2V6AVK1-F1
#
_cell.length_a   1.000
_cell.length_b   1.000
_cell.length_c   1.000
_cell.angle_alpha   90.00
_cell.angle_beta   90.00
_cell.angle_gamma   90.00
#
_symmetry.space_group_name_H-M   'P 1'
#
loop_
_entity.id
_entity.type
_entity.pdbx_description
1 polymer ?
#
loop_
_entity_poly.entity_id
_entity_poly.type
_entity_poly.pdbx_seq_one_letter_code
_entity_poly.pdbx_strand_id
1 'polypeptide(L)'
;MPVSACSRGSVSRAGVAQRRGYTCELTRSFPLRLSVAREYCRKLVKIWRTALLVYRELDVVLRVDGSERHFHQLASDQELVDALDSFRRFPHLVSKLTGGRAGIEYEIVRPDHPLASLTRESPSRFWPSPDDIRSDLDSFAPPGKYDSIFVFWPQRNLKNGAAVPCDAWGLAMGASKATNGATYAAIANAPSSAWTNEARGEVWLHEWLHGVCAHFAQRGHVMPERDADGGELHGYVRSPTTGWTDYYCDLMNGNVLEDGKRFGIPSDAWVA
;
A
#
# COMPACT_ATOMS: atom_id res chain seq x y z
N MET A 1 29.33 30.52 -41.46
CA MET A 1 30.69 30.58 -40.88
C MET A 1 30.57 30.49 -39.37
N PRO A 2 31.40 29.71 -38.68
CA PRO A 2 31.79 28.31 -38.91
C PRO A 2 31.10 27.41 -37.85
N VAL A 3 30.50 26.24 -38.12
CA VAL A 3 31.04 24.93 -38.53
C VAL A 3 32.37 24.56 -37.87
N SER A 4 32.35 23.57 -36.96
CA SER A 4 33.50 22.68 -36.80
C SER A 4 33.03 21.26 -36.50
N ALA A 5 33.30 20.37 -37.45
CA ALA A 5 33.33 18.94 -37.31
C ALA A 5 34.77 18.50 -37.59
N CYS A 6 35.31 17.58 -36.80
CA CYS A 6 36.50 16.79 -37.09
C CYS A 6 36.57 15.67 -36.03
N SER A 7 36.91 14.42 -36.30
CA SER A 7 37.09 13.64 -37.53
C SER A 7 37.27 12.17 -37.10
N ARG A 8 37.34 11.30 -38.09
CA ARG A 8 37.33 9.82 -38.01
C ARG A 8 38.63 9.24 -37.46
N GLY A 9 38.53 8.07 -36.82
CA GLY A 9 39.58 7.07 -36.75
C GLY A 9 38.97 5.68 -36.91
N SER A 10 39.36 4.95 -37.95
CA SER A 10 38.89 3.60 -38.26
C SER A 10 40.08 2.68 -38.55
N VAL A 11 39.90 1.38 -38.21
CA VAL A 11 40.66 0.18 -38.65
C VAL A 11 42.01 0.01 -37.91
N SER A 12 42.36 -1.12 -37.28
CA SER A 12 42.45 -2.47 -37.84
C SER A 12 42.45 -3.61 -36.81
N ARG A 13 41.95 -4.77 -37.27
CA ARG A 13 42.05 -6.15 -36.77
C ARG A 13 43.49 -6.58 -36.46
N ALA A 14 43.65 -7.48 -35.48
CA ALA A 14 44.01 -8.89 -35.68
C ALA A 14 44.38 -9.54 -34.33
N GLY A 15 43.90 -10.77 -34.09
CA GLY A 15 44.27 -11.53 -32.90
C GLY A 15 43.42 -12.78 -32.70
N VAL A 16 43.49 -13.71 -33.65
CA VAL A 16 42.97 -15.08 -33.51
C VAL A 16 43.91 -15.85 -32.58
N ALA A 17 43.37 -16.41 -31.49
CA ALA A 17 44.01 -17.51 -30.78
C ALA A 17 42.97 -18.62 -30.56
N GLN A 18 43.28 -19.76 -31.14
CA GLN A 18 42.46 -20.96 -31.20
C GLN A 18 42.88 -21.93 -30.08
N ARG A 19 41.88 -22.67 -29.56
CA ARG A 19 41.94 -23.96 -28.84
C ARG A 19 42.42 -23.95 -27.39
N ARG A 20 41.53 -24.39 -26.49
CA ARG A 20 41.47 -25.78 -26.00
C ARG A 20 40.09 -26.06 -25.44
N GLY A 21 39.45 -27.09 -26.00
CA GLY A 21 38.21 -27.64 -25.47
C GLY A 21 38.49 -28.43 -24.21
N TYR A 22 37.60 -28.28 -23.24
CA TYR A 22 37.29 -29.31 -22.26
C TYR A 22 35.79 -29.54 -22.34
N THR A 23 35.43 -30.64 -23.00
CA THR A 23 34.11 -31.26 -22.87
C THR A 23 33.93 -31.71 -21.43
N CYS A 24 32.91 -31.16 -20.75
CA CYS A 24 32.38 -31.77 -19.55
C CYS A 24 30.95 -32.21 -19.87
N GLU A 25 30.82 -33.43 -20.39
CA GLU A 25 29.59 -34.20 -20.27
C GLU A 25 29.40 -34.52 -18.79
N LEU A 26 28.27 -34.11 -18.22
CA LEU A 26 27.65 -34.78 -17.07
C LEU A 26 26.15 -34.43 -17.05
N THR A 27 25.42 -35.08 -17.94
CA THR A 27 24.02 -35.40 -17.75
C THR A 27 23.90 -36.39 -16.59
N ARG A 28 23.60 -35.90 -15.38
CA ARG A 28 22.90 -36.69 -14.36
C ARG A 28 21.86 -35.84 -13.64
N SER A 29 20.62 -36.25 -13.86
CA SER A 29 19.37 -35.85 -13.24
C SER A 29 19.43 -35.86 -11.71
N PHE A 30 19.00 -34.75 -11.09
CA PHE A 30 18.51 -34.71 -9.71
C PHE A 30 17.29 -33.77 -9.63
N PRO A 31 16.04 -34.27 -9.69
CA PRO A 31 14.84 -33.44 -9.62
C PRO A 31 14.30 -33.26 -8.18
N LEU A 32 15.16 -33.25 -7.16
CA LEU A 32 14.72 -33.28 -5.74
C LEU A 32 15.11 -32.05 -4.89
N ARG A 33 15.80 -31.05 -5.44
CA ARG A 33 16.20 -29.83 -4.67
C ARG A 33 15.30 -28.61 -4.84
N LEU A 34 14.46 -28.55 -5.87
CA LEU A 34 13.59 -27.39 -6.12
C LEU A 34 12.29 -27.40 -5.29
N SER A 35 11.77 -28.57 -4.92
CA SER A 35 10.54 -28.68 -4.12
C SER A 35 10.79 -28.30 -2.64
N VAL A 36 11.88 -28.79 -2.06
CA VAL A 36 12.23 -28.52 -0.65
C VAL A 36 12.61 -27.04 -0.46
N ALA A 37 13.31 -26.42 -1.40
CA ALA A 37 13.62 -24.98 -1.34
C ALA A 37 12.35 -24.10 -1.48
N ARG A 38 11.40 -24.49 -2.33
CA ARG A 38 10.08 -23.82 -2.41
C ARG A 38 9.25 -23.98 -1.15
N GLU A 39 9.34 -25.14 -0.49
CA GLU A 39 8.61 -25.45 0.74
C GLU A 39 9.26 -24.79 1.97
N TYR A 40 10.58 -24.66 2.01
CA TYR A 40 11.30 -23.86 3.01
C TYR A 40 11.13 -22.34 2.82
N CYS A 41 11.12 -21.83 1.58
CA CYS A 41 10.82 -20.41 1.32
C CYS A 41 9.37 -20.04 1.67
N ARG A 42 8.41 -20.98 1.60
CA ARG A 42 7.03 -20.74 2.06
C ARG A 42 6.89 -20.61 3.58
N LYS A 43 7.85 -21.10 4.37
CA LYS A 43 7.82 -21.03 5.84
C LYS A 43 8.37 -19.72 6.42
N LEU A 44 8.87 -18.79 5.60
CA LEU A 44 9.54 -17.56 6.05
C LEU A 44 8.84 -16.26 5.62
N VAL A 45 7.67 -16.35 4.96
CA VAL A 45 6.92 -15.16 4.52
C VAL A 45 5.81 -14.86 5.53
N LYS A 46 5.80 -13.65 6.10
CA LYS A 46 4.64 -13.18 6.87
C LYS A 46 3.53 -12.79 5.90
N ILE A 47 2.47 -13.58 5.91
CA ILE A 47 1.23 -13.24 5.23
C ILE A 47 0.37 -12.36 6.14
N TRP A 48 -0.04 -11.21 5.63
CA TRP A 48 -1.01 -10.33 6.23
C TRP A 48 -2.37 -10.58 5.58
N ARG A 49 -3.33 -11.06 6.38
CA ARG A 49 -4.71 -11.27 5.94
C ARG A 49 -5.44 -9.94 6.00
N THR A 50 -5.98 -9.51 4.88
CA THR A 50 -6.53 -8.18 4.69
C THR A 50 -7.99 -8.23 4.25
N ALA A 51 -8.87 -7.47 4.90
CA ALA A 51 -10.21 -7.22 4.38
C ALA A 51 -10.28 -5.86 3.70
N LEU A 52 -11.03 -5.75 2.61
CA LEU A 52 -11.51 -4.47 2.08
C LEU A 52 -13.04 -4.48 2.12
N LEU A 53 -13.63 -3.63 2.96
CA LEU A 53 -15.06 -3.34 2.97
C LEU A 53 -15.32 -2.21 1.97
N VAL A 54 -16.24 -2.44 1.04
CA VAL A 54 -16.56 -1.48 -0.04
C VAL A 54 -17.98 -1.00 0.12
N TYR A 55 -18.14 0.19 0.71
CA TYR A 55 -19.42 0.88 0.70
C TYR A 55 -19.63 1.56 -0.65
N ARG A 56 -20.69 1.18 -1.35
CA ARG A 56 -21.08 1.84 -2.60
C ARG A 56 -21.79 3.17 -2.36
N GLU A 57 -22.46 3.28 -1.22
CA GLU A 57 -23.34 4.39 -0.90
C GLU A 57 -23.01 4.96 0.48
N LEU A 58 -23.10 6.28 0.60
CA LEU A 58 -23.08 7.04 1.84
C LEU A 58 -24.40 7.79 1.94
N ASP A 59 -25.06 7.68 3.08
CA ASP A 59 -26.29 8.40 3.38
C ASP A 59 -26.27 8.89 4.83
N VAL A 60 -25.88 10.15 5.04
CA VAL A 60 -25.64 10.72 6.37
C VAL A 60 -26.16 12.14 6.51
N VAL A 61 -26.63 12.48 7.72
CA VAL A 61 -26.91 13.87 8.12
C VAL A 61 -25.84 14.32 9.10
N LEU A 62 -25.09 15.37 8.74
CA LEU A 62 -23.98 15.88 9.52
C LEU A 62 -24.19 17.34 9.87
N ARG A 63 -23.82 17.73 11.09
CA ARG A 63 -23.79 19.14 11.49
C ARG A 63 -22.45 19.77 11.12
N VAL A 64 -22.42 20.53 10.03
CA VAL A 64 -21.24 21.23 9.50
C VAL A 64 -21.45 22.74 9.71
N ASP A 65 -20.49 23.42 10.32
CA ASP A 65 -20.54 24.88 10.59
C ASP A 65 -21.85 25.32 11.27
N GLY A 66 -22.33 24.51 12.21
CA GLY A 66 -23.55 24.79 12.97
C GLY A 66 -24.86 24.46 12.24
N SER A 67 -24.82 24.07 10.97
CA SER A 67 -25.98 23.72 10.16
C SER A 67 -26.03 22.22 9.85
N GLU A 68 -27.23 21.63 9.86
CA GLU A 68 -27.42 20.25 9.40
C GLU A 68 -27.36 20.19 7.88
N ARG A 69 -26.61 19.22 7.37
CA ARG A 69 -26.45 18.96 5.95
C ARG A 69 -26.61 17.48 5.70
N HIS A 70 -27.47 17.15 4.75
CA HIS A 70 -27.63 15.80 4.23
C HIS A 70 -26.61 15.54 3.11
N PHE A 71 -25.87 14.45 3.23
CA PHE A 71 -24.95 13.96 2.22
C PHE A 71 -25.41 12.59 1.76
N HIS A 72 -25.89 12.54 0.52
CA HIS A 72 -26.20 11.30 -0.19
C HIS A 72 -25.27 11.16 -1.38
N GLN A 73 -24.46 10.10 -1.36
CA GLN A 73 -23.40 9.89 -2.35
C GLN A 73 -23.35 8.44 -2.78
N LEU A 74 -23.27 8.23 -4.09
CA LEU A 74 -23.23 6.91 -4.69
C LEU A 74 -22.02 6.81 -5.61
N ALA A 75 -21.09 5.91 -5.28
CA ALA A 75 -19.95 5.60 -6.14
C ALA A 75 -20.44 4.97 -7.44
N SER A 76 -19.98 5.51 -8.57
CA SER A 76 -20.23 4.91 -9.88
C SER A 76 -19.46 3.61 -10.05
N ASP A 77 -19.89 2.80 -11.03
CA ASP A 77 -19.22 1.54 -11.35
C ASP A 77 -17.76 1.77 -11.77
N GLN A 78 -17.48 2.88 -12.47
CA GLN A 78 -16.12 3.21 -12.88
C GLN A 78 -15.22 3.54 -11.66
N GLU A 79 -15.72 4.31 -10.70
CA GLU A 79 -14.97 4.62 -9.47
C GLU A 79 -14.63 3.35 -8.70
N LEU A 80 -15.59 2.41 -8.59
CA LEU A 80 -15.36 1.12 -7.96
C LEU A 80 -14.36 0.28 -8.75
N VAL A 81 -14.48 0.22 -10.08
CA VAL A 81 -13.53 -0.53 -10.93
C VAL A 81 -12.12 -0.01 -10.77
N ASP A 82 -11.92 1.31 -10.79
CA ASP A 82 -10.61 1.95 -10.70
C ASP A 82 -9.98 1.73 -9.32
N ALA A 83 -10.73 1.98 -8.25
CA ALA A 83 -10.28 1.75 -6.88
C ALA A 83 -9.90 0.28 -6.66
N LEU A 84 -10.72 -0.65 -7.15
CA LEU A 84 -10.48 -2.09 -6.99
C LEU A 84 -9.36 -2.61 -7.91
N ASP A 85 -9.13 -2.09 -9.12
CA ASP A 85 -7.93 -2.44 -9.90
C ASP A 85 -6.68 -1.99 -9.15
N SER A 86 -6.66 -0.76 -8.64
CA SER A 86 -5.55 -0.24 -7.84
C SER A 86 -5.31 -1.08 -6.59
N PHE A 87 -6.34 -1.42 -5.81
CA PHE A 87 -6.22 -2.28 -4.63
C PHE A 87 -5.61 -3.63 -4.98
N ARG A 88 -6.04 -4.28 -6.06
CA ARG A 88 -5.48 -5.58 -6.47
C ARG A 88 -3.99 -5.53 -6.86
N ARG A 89 -3.40 -4.35 -7.08
CA ARG A 89 -1.95 -4.19 -7.31
C ARG A 89 -1.14 -4.03 -6.04
N PHE A 90 -1.74 -3.56 -4.95
CA PHE A 90 -1.04 -3.31 -3.70
C PHE A 90 -0.29 -4.55 -3.14
N PRO A 91 -0.83 -5.79 -3.20
CA PRO A 91 -0.11 -6.99 -2.75
C PRO A 91 1.23 -7.20 -3.44
N HIS A 92 1.29 -6.86 -4.74
CA HIS A 92 2.52 -6.97 -5.52
C HIS A 92 3.56 -5.96 -5.03
N LEU A 93 3.15 -4.73 -4.67
CA LEU A 93 4.05 -3.74 -4.09
C LEU A 93 4.62 -4.23 -2.76
N VAL A 94 3.78 -4.73 -1.84
CA VAL A 94 4.25 -5.26 -0.55
C VAL A 94 5.30 -6.36 -0.75
N SER A 95 5.02 -7.33 -1.61
CA SER A 95 5.96 -8.41 -1.91
C SER A 95 7.23 -7.90 -2.56
N LYS A 96 7.14 -6.99 -3.55
CA LYS A 96 8.30 -6.42 -4.24
C LYS A 96 9.20 -5.65 -3.28
N LEU A 97 8.63 -4.75 -2.48
CA LEU A 97 9.39 -3.83 -1.62
C LEU A 97 9.99 -4.52 -0.40
N THR A 98 9.41 -5.63 0.08
CA THR A 98 10.02 -6.48 1.11
C THR A 98 10.95 -7.58 0.57
N GLY A 99 11.20 -7.62 -0.75
CA GLY A 99 11.95 -8.72 -1.36
C GLY A 99 11.32 -10.11 -1.11
N GLY A 100 9.99 -10.16 -0.99
CA GLY A 100 9.20 -11.37 -0.78
C GLY A 100 9.03 -11.80 0.68
N ARG A 101 9.50 -11.03 1.66
CA ARG A 101 9.38 -11.38 3.10
C ARG A 101 8.00 -11.12 3.68
N ALA A 102 7.26 -10.17 3.11
CA ALA A 102 5.86 -9.96 3.42
C ALA A 102 4.98 -10.26 2.20
N GLY A 103 3.79 -10.80 2.46
CA GLY A 103 2.75 -11.01 1.47
C GLY A 103 1.38 -10.56 1.99
N ILE A 104 0.44 -10.40 1.06
CA ILE A 104 -0.93 -10.04 1.36
C ILE A 104 -1.85 -11.11 0.77
N GLU A 105 -2.75 -11.61 1.61
CA GLU A 105 -3.95 -12.31 1.17
C GLU A 105 -5.14 -11.41 1.47
N TYR A 106 -6.07 -11.26 0.54
CA TYR A 106 -7.19 -10.34 0.74
C TYR A 106 -8.55 -10.92 0.41
N GLU A 107 -9.57 -10.41 1.10
CA GLU A 107 -10.98 -10.59 0.81
C GLU A 107 -11.63 -9.22 0.54
N ILE A 108 -12.54 -9.16 -0.43
CA ILE A 108 -13.29 -7.92 -0.74
C ILE A 108 -14.76 -8.17 -0.37
N VAL A 109 -15.21 -7.48 0.67
CA VAL A 109 -16.55 -7.54 1.21
C VAL A 109 -17.34 -6.32 0.73
N ARG A 110 -18.61 -6.53 0.36
CA ARG A 110 -19.52 -5.46 -0.05
C ARG A 110 -20.76 -5.51 0.84
N PRO A 111 -20.80 -4.68 1.91
CA PRO A 111 -22.02 -4.48 2.66
C PRO A 111 -23.16 -4.07 1.71
N ASP A 112 -24.36 -4.58 1.95
CA ASP A 112 -25.55 -4.37 1.12
C ASP A 112 -26.41 -3.17 1.57
N HIS A 113 -25.86 -2.35 2.46
CA HIS A 113 -26.46 -1.13 2.99
C HIS A 113 -25.52 0.08 2.83
N PRO A 114 -26.05 1.32 2.90
CA PRO A 114 -25.21 2.50 2.89
C PRO A 114 -24.37 2.61 4.17
N LEU A 115 -23.25 3.33 4.06
CA LEU A 115 -22.56 3.88 5.22
C LEU A 115 -23.43 5.00 5.80
N ALA A 116 -23.95 4.79 7.01
CA ALA A 116 -25.02 5.61 7.59
C ALA A 116 -24.59 6.50 8.76
N SER A 117 -23.32 6.44 9.16
CA SER A 117 -22.75 7.35 10.14
C SER A 117 -21.29 7.67 9.82
N LEU A 118 -20.82 8.80 10.33
CA LEU A 118 -19.42 9.18 10.31
C LEU A 118 -19.07 9.84 11.64
N THR A 119 -17.90 9.48 12.15
CA THR A 119 -17.35 10.07 13.36
C THR A 119 -16.73 11.42 13.04
N ARG A 120 -16.99 12.38 13.93
CA ARG A 120 -16.39 13.70 13.88
C ARG A 120 -14.98 13.65 14.47
N GLU A 121 -13.97 13.88 13.65
CA GLU A 121 -12.56 13.93 14.07
C GLU A 121 -12.17 15.31 14.60
N SER A 122 -12.68 16.37 13.96
CA SER A 122 -12.49 17.76 14.37
C SER A 122 -13.79 18.56 14.15
N PRO A 123 -13.91 19.82 14.62
CA PRO A 123 -15.18 20.57 14.58
C PRO A 123 -15.91 20.56 13.23
N SER A 124 -15.18 20.44 12.12
CA SER A 124 -15.70 20.44 10.76
C SER A 124 -15.26 19.24 9.92
N ARG A 125 -14.73 18.15 10.49
CA ARG A 125 -14.16 17.02 9.72
C ARG A 125 -14.69 15.68 10.20
N PHE A 126 -14.94 14.80 9.24
CA PHE A 126 -15.61 13.51 9.45
C PHE A 126 -14.91 12.40 8.68
N TRP A 127 -14.95 11.21 9.24
CA TRP A 127 -14.40 10.01 8.62
C TRP A 127 -15.16 8.75 9.06
N PRO A 128 -15.09 7.65 8.31
CA PRO A 128 -15.61 6.35 8.74
C PRO A 128 -14.67 5.77 9.80
N SER A 129 -14.99 5.96 11.06
CA SER A 129 -14.26 5.30 12.14
C SER A 129 -14.68 3.83 12.26
N PRO A 130 -13.94 3.01 13.02
CA PRO A 130 -14.37 1.65 13.32
C PRO A 130 -15.73 1.55 14.02
N ASP A 131 -16.17 2.58 14.74
CA ASP A 131 -17.47 2.57 15.42
C ASP A 131 -18.63 2.80 14.45
N ASP A 132 -18.40 3.55 13.36
CA ASP A 132 -19.41 3.80 12.32
C ASP A 132 -19.77 2.55 11.52
N ILE A 133 -18.86 1.57 11.51
CA ILE A 133 -19.00 0.30 10.78
C ILE A 133 -18.97 -0.91 11.73
N ARG A 134 -19.27 -0.70 13.01
CA ARG A 134 -19.12 -1.74 14.06
C ARG A 134 -19.81 -3.05 13.70
N SER A 135 -21.06 -2.99 13.23
CA SER A 135 -21.82 -4.17 12.84
C SER A 135 -21.14 -4.97 11.74
N ASP A 136 -20.52 -4.29 10.77
CA ASP A 136 -19.81 -4.92 9.66
C ASP A 136 -18.47 -5.50 10.11
N LEU A 137 -17.77 -4.82 11.03
CA LEU A 137 -16.57 -5.38 11.66
C LEU A 137 -16.89 -6.66 12.42
N ASP A 138 -17.94 -6.67 13.22
CA ASP A 138 -18.31 -7.83 14.04
C ASP A 138 -18.78 -9.01 13.18
N SER A 139 -19.47 -8.73 12.08
CA SER A 139 -19.96 -9.74 11.12
C SER A 139 -18.84 -10.29 10.22
N PHE A 140 -18.09 -9.40 9.56
CA PHE A 140 -17.20 -9.78 8.47
C PHE A 140 -15.74 -9.89 8.90
N ALA A 141 -15.32 -9.15 9.93
CA ALA A 141 -13.95 -9.05 10.42
C ALA A 141 -13.84 -9.25 11.95
N PRO A 142 -14.32 -10.38 12.50
CA PRO A 142 -14.21 -10.66 13.94
C PRO A 142 -12.73 -10.74 14.37
N PRO A 143 -12.44 -10.57 15.68
CA PRO A 143 -11.08 -10.56 16.20
C PRO A 143 -10.23 -11.74 15.73
N GLY A 144 -9.01 -11.45 15.27
CA GLY A 144 -8.05 -12.45 14.80
C GLY A 144 -8.31 -13.02 13.41
N LYS A 145 -9.37 -12.61 12.70
CA LYS A 145 -9.62 -13.02 11.30
C LYS A 145 -8.67 -12.32 10.33
N TYR A 146 -8.44 -11.03 10.53
CA TYR A 146 -7.59 -10.20 9.67
C TYR A 146 -6.51 -9.47 10.48
N ASP A 147 -5.39 -9.22 9.83
CA ASP A 147 -4.30 -8.39 10.33
C ASP A 147 -4.51 -6.92 9.92
N SER A 148 -5.20 -6.67 8.80
CA SER A 148 -5.51 -5.34 8.28
C SER A 148 -6.94 -5.25 7.73
N ILE A 149 -7.58 -4.10 7.94
CA ILE A 149 -8.91 -3.80 7.44
C ILE A 149 -8.86 -2.47 6.69
N PHE A 150 -9.38 -2.48 5.47
CA PHE A 150 -9.60 -1.29 4.67
C PHE A 150 -11.09 -1.01 4.52
N VAL A 151 -11.42 0.26 4.38
CA VAL A 151 -12.75 0.74 4.04
C VAL A 151 -12.65 1.65 2.82
N PHE A 152 -13.36 1.32 1.76
CA PHE A 152 -13.64 2.26 0.68
C PHE A 152 -15.00 2.92 0.92
N TRP A 153 -15.07 4.25 0.78
CA TRP A 153 -16.32 5.00 0.99
C TRP A 153 -16.49 6.18 0.01
N PRO A 154 -17.73 6.49 -0.41
CA PRO A 154 -18.01 7.59 -1.33
C PRO A 154 -18.09 8.92 -0.57
N GLN A 155 -16.92 9.52 -0.32
CA GLN A 155 -16.75 10.81 0.34
C GLN A 155 -17.12 12.00 -0.56
N ARG A 156 -16.92 11.86 -1.88
CA ARG A 156 -17.22 12.89 -2.89
C ARG A 156 -18.24 12.43 -3.92
N ASN A 157 -19.13 13.32 -4.31
CA ASN A 157 -19.90 13.19 -5.54
C ASN A 157 -19.10 13.84 -6.68
N LEU A 158 -18.42 13.02 -7.48
CA LEU A 158 -17.54 13.51 -8.55
C LEU A 158 -18.28 14.22 -9.69
N LYS A 159 -19.61 14.11 -9.78
CA LYS A 159 -20.41 14.78 -10.83
C LYS A 159 -20.69 16.24 -10.50
N ASN A 160 -20.89 16.56 -9.23
CA ASN A 160 -21.28 17.91 -8.79
C ASN A 160 -20.31 18.55 -7.78
N GLY A 161 -19.26 17.83 -7.37
CA GLY A 161 -18.23 18.32 -6.46
C GLY A 161 -18.65 18.38 -4.99
N ALA A 162 -19.86 17.94 -4.63
CA ALA A 162 -20.27 17.84 -3.24
C ALA A 162 -19.38 16.83 -2.50
N ALA A 163 -18.99 17.15 -1.27
CA ALA A 163 -18.01 16.38 -0.53
C ALA A 163 -18.29 16.47 0.97
N VAL A 164 -18.19 15.33 1.68
CA VAL A 164 -18.13 15.37 3.15
C VAL A 164 -16.80 15.99 3.56
N PRO A 165 -16.76 17.02 4.40
CA PRO A 165 -15.50 17.55 4.90
C PRO A 165 -14.64 16.47 5.59
N CYS A 166 -13.47 16.18 5.05
CA CYS A 166 -12.50 15.20 5.55
C CYS A 166 -11.09 15.81 5.46
N ASP A 167 -10.16 15.39 6.32
CA ASP A 167 -8.81 15.97 6.41
C ASP A 167 -7.83 15.38 5.38
N ALA A 168 -8.11 14.18 4.88
CA ALA A 168 -7.25 13.50 3.92
C ALA A 168 -8.04 12.63 2.94
N TRP A 169 -7.33 12.09 1.94
CA TRP A 169 -7.88 11.11 1.01
C TRP A 169 -7.98 9.71 1.65
N GLY A 170 -6.94 9.32 2.40
CA GLY A 170 -6.95 8.17 3.28
C GLY A 170 -6.64 8.58 4.71
N LEU A 171 -7.21 7.85 5.66
CA LEU A 171 -6.95 8.00 7.09
C LEU A 171 -6.74 6.61 7.68
N ALA A 172 -5.66 6.44 8.43
CA ALA A 172 -5.26 5.15 8.94
C ALA A 172 -4.92 5.19 10.43
N MET A 173 -5.05 4.04 11.09
CA MET A 173 -4.70 3.85 12.48
C MET A 173 -4.13 2.45 12.74
N GLY A 174 -3.30 2.35 13.77
CA GLY A 174 -2.79 1.08 14.27
C GLY A 174 -3.89 0.18 14.86
N ALA A 175 -3.52 -1.07 15.10
CA ALA A 175 -4.42 -2.06 15.70
C ALA A 175 -4.88 -1.65 17.11
N SER A 176 -6.17 -1.82 17.38
CA SER A 176 -6.79 -1.51 18.67
C SER A 176 -8.00 -2.42 18.93
N LYS A 177 -8.58 -2.31 20.14
CA LYS A 177 -9.85 -2.99 20.45
C LYS A 177 -10.98 -2.52 19.52
N ALA A 178 -10.99 -1.24 19.13
CA ALA A 178 -12.01 -0.70 18.23
C ALA A 178 -11.93 -1.34 16.82
N THR A 179 -10.77 -1.83 16.40
CA THR A 179 -10.58 -2.44 15.08
C THR A 179 -10.52 -3.96 15.13
N ASN A 180 -11.05 -4.57 16.20
CA ASN A 180 -10.96 -6.02 16.44
C ASN A 180 -9.51 -6.56 16.39
N GLY A 181 -8.53 -5.72 16.73
CA GLY A 181 -7.12 -6.07 16.76
C GLY A 181 -6.40 -6.01 15.41
N ALA A 182 -7.06 -5.55 14.34
CA ALA A 182 -6.46 -5.35 13.01
C ALA A 182 -6.02 -3.90 12.81
N THR A 183 -5.04 -3.63 11.95
CA THR A 183 -4.81 -2.26 11.46
C THR A 183 -6.03 -1.79 10.67
N TYR A 184 -6.25 -0.47 10.59
CA TYR A 184 -7.44 0.07 9.93
C TYR A 184 -7.09 1.25 9.05
N ALA A 185 -7.68 1.32 7.86
CA ALA A 185 -7.60 2.49 6.99
C ALA A 185 -8.90 2.73 6.21
N ALA A 186 -9.35 3.98 6.16
CA ALA A 186 -10.49 4.40 5.36
C ALA A 186 -10.01 5.29 4.20
N ILE A 187 -10.32 4.89 2.97
CA ILE A 187 -9.91 5.55 1.73
C ILE A 187 -11.15 6.05 0.99
N ALA A 188 -11.20 7.34 0.74
CA ALA A 188 -12.29 7.97 0.00
C ALA A 188 -12.22 7.64 -1.50
N ASN A 189 -13.36 7.72 -2.19
CA ASN A 189 -13.40 7.70 -3.65
C ASN A 189 -12.65 8.90 -4.26
N ALA A 190 -12.15 8.70 -5.48
CA ALA A 190 -11.39 9.71 -6.22
C ALA A 190 -11.58 9.55 -7.74
N PRO A 191 -11.27 10.58 -8.54
CA PRO A 191 -11.25 10.46 -10.00
C PRO A 191 -10.28 9.38 -10.49
N SER A 192 -10.55 8.81 -11.67
CA SER A 192 -9.74 7.74 -12.28
C SER A 192 -8.24 8.02 -12.31
N SER A 193 -7.85 9.27 -12.60
CA SER A 193 -6.45 9.67 -12.66
C SER A 193 -5.69 9.48 -11.35
N ALA A 194 -6.38 9.57 -10.20
CA ALA A 194 -5.77 9.34 -8.89
C ALA A 194 -5.46 7.85 -8.66
N TRP A 195 -6.25 6.95 -9.24
CA TRP A 195 -6.06 5.50 -9.12
C TRP A 195 -5.03 4.94 -10.11
N THR A 196 -4.80 5.64 -11.22
CA THR A 196 -3.79 5.31 -12.24
C THR A 196 -2.48 6.06 -12.02
N ASN A 197 -2.14 6.34 -10.77
CA ASN A 197 -0.91 7.03 -10.39
C ASN A 197 0.36 6.26 -10.81
N GLU A 198 1.50 6.87 -10.56
CA GLU A 198 2.83 6.43 -10.98
C GLU A 198 3.12 4.99 -10.54
N ALA A 199 2.75 4.62 -9.31
CA ALA A 199 2.79 3.24 -8.84
C ALA A 199 1.37 2.77 -8.45
N ARG A 200 0.68 2.08 -9.37
CA ARG A 200 -0.65 1.52 -9.08
C ARG A 200 -0.64 0.65 -7.82
N GLY A 201 -1.56 0.93 -6.91
CA GLY A 201 -1.63 0.28 -5.60
C GLY A 201 -0.94 1.04 -4.47
N GLU A 202 -0.16 2.08 -4.79
CA GLU A 202 0.64 2.84 -3.82
C GLU A 202 -0.20 3.52 -2.75
N VAL A 203 -1.38 4.06 -3.08
CA VAL A 203 -2.27 4.67 -2.07
C VAL A 203 -2.66 3.65 -0.99
N TRP A 204 -2.98 2.42 -1.37
CA TRP A 204 -3.32 1.36 -0.42
C TRP A 204 -2.11 0.92 0.40
N LEU A 205 -0.94 0.85 -0.23
CA LEU A 205 0.32 0.58 0.46
C LEU A 205 0.63 1.66 1.50
N HIS A 206 0.48 2.94 1.13
CA HIS A 206 0.72 4.08 2.01
C HIS A 206 -0.15 4.00 3.26
N GLU A 207 -1.47 3.85 3.08
CA GLU A 207 -2.40 3.78 4.21
C GLU A 207 -2.21 2.52 5.06
N TRP A 208 -1.83 1.40 4.43
CA TRP A 208 -1.44 0.19 5.15
C TRP A 208 -0.21 0.42 6.03
N LEU A 209 0.79 1.15 5.52
CA LEU A 209 2.05 1.39 6.21
C LEU A 209 1.87 2.20 7.49
N HIS A 210 0.92 3.14 7.57
CA HIS A 210 0.57 3.80 8.83
C HIS A 210 0.24 2.78 9.94
N GLY A 211 -0.66 1.84 9.63
CA GLY A 211 -1.05 0.79 10.56
C GLY A 211 0.07 -0.20 10.88
N VAL A 212 0.87 -0.57 9.88
CA VAL A 212 1.94 -1.56 10.02
C VAL A 212 3.16 -0.98 10.76
N CYS A 213 3.51 0.27 10.49
CA CYS A 213 4.52 1.00 11.26
C CYS A 213 4.12 1.06 12.73
N ALA A 214 2.86 1.40 13.03
CA ALA A 214 2.33 1.33 14.40
C ALA A 214 2.43 -0.08 15.01
N HIS A 215 2.12 -1.13 14.23
CA HIS A 215 2.22 -2.52 14.69
C HIS A 215 3.65 -2.90 15.10
N PHE A 216 4.65 -2.55 14.30
CA PHE A 216 6.06 -2.83 14.62
C PHE A 216 6.61 -1.89 15.70
N ALA A 217 6.16 -0.63 15.74
CA ALA A 217 6.53 0.30 16.80
C ALA A 217 6.10 -0.20 18.19
N GLN A 218 4.88 -0.74 18.30
CA GLN A 218 4.39 -1.38 19.54
C GLN A 218 5.23 -2.60 19.98
N ARG A 219 6.07 -3.14 19.09
CA ARG A 219 6.98 -4.28 19.34
C ARG A 219 8.44 -3.85 19.57
N GLY A 220 8.68 -2.55 19.71
CA GLY A 220 10.00 -1.99 20.03
C GLY A 220 10.86 -1.61 18.83
N HIS A 221 10.33 -1.69 17.61
CA HIS A 221 11.03 -1.14 16.44
C HIS A 221 10.84 0.38 16.39
N VAL A 222 11.86 1.10 15.92
CA VAL A 222 11.81 2.57 15.84
C VAL A 222 11.55 2.97 14.39
N MET A 223 10.42 3.65 14.16
CA MET A 223 10.05 4.20 12.87
C MET A 223 10.70 5.59 12.70
N PRO A 224 11.04 5.99 11.46
CA PRO A 224 11.50 7.35 11.21
C PRO A 224 10.39 8.37 11.50
N GLU A 225 10.76 9.62 11.71
CA GLU A 225 9.80 10.71 11.89
C GLU A 225 8.79 10.74 10.73
N ARG A 226 7.50 10.81 11.08
CA ARG A 226 6.34 10.78 10.17
C ARG A 226 6.18 9.50 9.33
N ASP A 227 6.74 8.37 9.74
CA ASP A 227 6.41 7.03 9.20
C ASP A 227 6.09 6.96 7.68
N ALA A 228 4.87 6.65 7.24
CA ALA A 228 4.55 6.53 5.80
C ALA A 228 4.52 7.90 5.07
N ASP A 229 4.41 9.01 5.81
CA ASP A 229 4.43 10.38 5.31
C ASP A 229 5.85 10.99 5.22
N GLY A 230 6.86 10.32 5.76
CA GLY A 230 8.17 10.93 6.02
C GLY A 230 9.08 11.11 4.80
N GLY A 231 8.67 10.67 3.60
CA GLY A 231 9.57 10.60 2.44
C GLY A 231 10.36 11.88 2.16
N GLU A 232 9.67 13.02 2.04
CA GLU A 232 10.31 14.32 1.79
C GLU A 232 11.24 14.76 2.93
N LEU A 233 10.81 14.54 4.18
CA LEU A 233 11.57 14.90 5.38
C LEU A 233 12.93 14.19 5.41
N HIS A 234 12.97 12.95 4.92
CA HIS A 234 14.19 12.13 4.86
C HIS A 234 14.94 12.23 3.53
N GLY A 235 14.63 13.25 2.72
CA GLY A 235 15.37 13.58 1.50
C GLY A 235 15.02 12.73 0.27
N TYR A 236 13.96 11.94 0.33
CA TYR A 236 13.47 11.21 -0.84
C TYR A 236 12.73 12.15 -1.78
N VAL A 237 12.88 11.91 -3.08
CA VAL A 237 12.16 12.65 -4.13
C VAL A 237 11.16 11.72 -4.78
N ARG A 238 9.90 12.16 -4.86
CA ARG A 238 8.83 11.41 -5.52
C ARG A 238 9.18 11.16 -6.98
N SER A 239 9.19 9.89 -7.38
CA SER A 239 9.45 9.48 -8.75
C SER A 239 8.21 9.70 -9.64
N PRO A 240 8.37 10.24 -10.87
CA PRO A 240 7.27 10.40 -11.81
C PRO A 240 6.79 9.07 -12.44
N THR A 241 7.47 7.95 -12.16
CA THR A 241 7.12 6.62 -12.70
C THR A 241 6.94 5.55 -11.65
N THR A 242 7.38 5.81 -10.41
CA THR A 242 7.31 4.84 -9.33
C THR A 242 6.85 5.46 -8.00
N GLY A 243 6.42 6.72 -8.00
CA GLY A 243 5.92 7.41 -6.81
C GLY A 243 6.94 7.44 -5.68
N TRP A 244 6.49 7.11 -4.47
CA TRP A 244 7.28 7.02 -3.24
C TRP A 244 7.86 5.62 -2.99
N THR A 245 7.81 4.72 -3.96
CA THR A 245 8.20 3.31 -3.71
C THR A 245 9.66 3.13 -3.28
N ASP A 246 10.57 4.04 -3.64
CA ASP A 246 11.95 4.02 -3.13
C ASP A 246 12.00 4.29 -1.62
N TYR A 247 11.22 5.28 -1.15
CA TYR A 247 11.05 5.54 0.28
C TYR A 247 10.41 4.35 1.00
N TYR A 248 9.33 3.81 0.46
CA TYR A 248 8.65 2.67 1.06
C TYR A 248 9.53 1.41 1.07
N CYS A 249 10.37 1.21 0.05
CA CYS A 249 11.38 0.16 0.07
C CYS A 249 12.29 0.31 1.29
N ASP A 250 12.85 1.49 1.53
CA ASP A 250 13.74 1.70 2.66
C ASP A 250 13.02 1.63 4.01
N LEU A 251 11.81 2.20 4.10
CA LEU A 251 10.97 2.12 5.30
C LEU A 251 10.66 0.66 5.67
N MET A 252 10.29 -0.15 4.68
CA MET A 252 9.94 -1.57 4.87
C MET A 252 11.18 -2.47 5.04
N ASN A 253 12.39 -1.93 5.03
CA ASN A 253 13.62 -2.69 5.23
C ASN A 253 14.52 -2.12 6.33
N GLY A 254 14.08 -1.08 7.03
CA GLY A 254 14.82 -0.46 8.12
C GLY A 254 16.03 0.33 7.63
N ASN A 255 15.89 1.04 6.50
CA ASN A 255 16.98 1.73 5.80
C ASN A 255 16.80 3.24 5.69
N VAL A 256 15.71 3.81 6.21
CA VAL A 256 15.50 5.28 6.18
C VAL A 256 16.54 5.94 7.08
N LEU A 257 17.32 6.87 6.53
CA LEU A 257 18.40 7.55 7.24
C LEU A 257 17.88 8.81 7.94
N GLU A 258 18.05 8.89 9.26
CA GLU A 258 17.72 10.06 10.09
C GLU A 258 18.85 10.21 11.12
N ASP A 259 19.48 11.40 11.19
CA ASP A 259 20.61 11.71 12.08
C ASP A 259 21.74 10.67 12.08
N GLY A 260 22.05 10.12 10.90
CA GLY A 260 23.11 9.12 10.72
C GLY A 260 22.75 7.71 11.18
N LYS A 261 21.50 7.48 11.61
CA LYS A 261 20.97 6.17 12.02
C LYS A 261 19.91 5.71 11.03
N ARG A 262 19.69 4.39 10.98
CA ARG A 262 18.68 3.78 10.11
C ARG A 262 17.46 3.38 10.93
N PHE A 263 16.29 3.74 10.43
CA PHE A 263 14.99 3.46 11.03
C PHE A 263 14.03 2.81 10.02
N GLY A 264 12.92 2.31 10.55
CA GLY A 264 11.89 1.60 9.80
C GLY A 264 11.74 0.16 10.28
N ILE A 265 11.08 -0.66 9.47
CA ILE A 265 10.79 -2.06 9.78
C ILE A 265 11.98 -2.93 9.35
N PRO A 266 12.76 -3.50 10.29
CA PRO A 266 13.91 -4.31 9.93
C PRO A 266 13.50 -5.50 9.04
N SER A 267 14.35 -5.85 8.09
CA SER A 267 14.04 -6.90 7.11
C SER A 267 13.68 -8.25 7.76
N ASP A 268 14.30 -8.59 8.88
CA ASP A 268 14.05 -9.82 9.64
C ASP A 268 12.76 -9.78 10.47
N ALA A 269 12.22 -8.60 10.78
CA ALA A 269 10.96 -8.43 11.50
C ALA A 269 9.74 -8.95 10.71
N TRP A 270 9.87 -9.11 9.39
CA TRP A 270 8.85 -9.69 8.52
C TRP A 270 8.81 -11.22 8.52
N VAL A 271 9.76 -11.89 9.16
CA VAL A 271 9.80 -13.35 9.18
C VAL A 271 8.96 -13.85 10.37
N ALA A 272 8.13 -14.88 10.12
CA ALA A 272 7.24 -15.48 11.10
C ALA A 272 7.96 -16.40 12.11
#